data_AF-A0A952LE40-F1
#
_entry.id   AF-A0A952LE40-F1
#
_cell.length_a   1.000
_cell.length_b   1.000
_cell.length_c   1.000
_cell.angle_alpha   90.00
_cell.angle_beta   90.00
_cell.angle_gamma   90.00
#
_symmetry.space_group_name_H-M   'P 1'
#
loop_
_entity.id
_entity.type
_entity.pdbx_description
1 polymer ?
#
loop_
_entity_poly.entity_id
_entity_poly.type
_entity_poly.pdbx_seq_one_letter_code
_entity_poly.pdbx_strand_id
1 'polypeptide(L)' 'MKSDFAAAHLHLDRACHYLRGDDEVSRAALAALDLVIEAVAAAQYARPTADVVPFPRPSKGPLPPLAS' A
#
# COMPACT_ATOMS: atom_id res chain seq x y z
N MET A 1 -11.70 -3.86 4.73
CA MET A 1 -12.02 -2.44 5.01
C MET A 1 -11.37 -1.60 3.92
N LYS A 2 -12.09 -0.64 3.31
CA LYS A 2 -11.47 0.37 2.45
C LYS A 2 -10.91 1.45 3.37
N SER A 3 -9.60 1.70 3.31
CA SER A 3 -9.00 2.84 4.00
C SER A 3 -9.36 4.11 3.23
N ASP A 4 -9.77 5.17 3.93
CA ASP A 4 -9.95 6.50 3.35
C ASP A 4 -8.65 7.30 3.52
N PHE A 5 -7.70 7.07 2.61
CA PHE A 5 -6.40 7.73 2.60
C PHE A 5 -6.51 9.24 2.39
N ALA A 6 -7.50 9.71 1.63
CA ALA A 6 -7.70 11.13 1.37
C ALA A 6 -8.12 11.87 2.65
N ALA A 7 -9.06 11.31 3.42
CA ALA A 7 -9.43 11.86 4.71
C ALA A 7 -8.24 11.84 5.70
N ALA A 8 -7.49 10.74 5.75
CA ALA A 8 -6.31 10.62 6.61
C ALA A 8 -5.27 11.72 6.32
N HIS A 9 -4.89 11.90 5.05
CA HIS A 9 -3.95 12.95 4.65
C HIS A 9 -4.46 14.36 5.01
N LEU A 10 -5.73 14.67 4.74
CA LEU A 10 -6.32 15.97 5.08
C LEU A 10 -6.24 16.27 6.58
N HIS A 11 -6.51 15.28 7.44
CA HIS A 11 -6.48 15.45 8.89
C HIS A 11 -5.05 15.59 9.42
N LEU A 12 -4.08 14.86 8.86
CA LEU A 12 -2.67 14.96 9.23
C LEU A 12 -2.09 16.32 8.84
N ASP A 13 -2.37 16.81 7.62
CA ASP A 13 -1.96 18.15 7.18
C ASP A 13 -2.49 19.25 8.12
N ARG A 14 -3.77 19.12 8.54
CA ARG A 14 -4.37 20.05 9.51
C ARG A 14 -3.67 19.97 10.87
N ALA A 15 -3.34 18.77 11.35
CA ALA A 15 -2.60 18.60 12.59
C ALA A 15 -1.25 19.32 12.52
N CYS A 16 -0.47 19.10 11.46
CA CYS A 16 0.80 19.80 11.23
C CYS A 16 0.61 21.33 11.17
N HIS A 17 -0.48 21.81 10.53
CA HIS A 17 -0.77 23.24 10.46
C HIS A 17 -1.01 23.88 11.83
N TYR A 18 -1.69 23.18 12.74
CA TYR A 18 -2.00 23.69 14.08
C TYR A 18 -0.84 23.51 15.06
N LEU A 19 0.04 22.54 14.83
CA LEU A 19 1.21 22.27 15.64
C LEU A 19 2.39 23.13 15.21
N ARG A 20 2.34 24.42 15.53
CA ARG A 20 3.38 25.42 15.19
C ARG A 20 4.21 25.90 16.39
N GLY A 21 4.08 25.24 17.54
CA GLY A 21 4.91 25.56 18.68
C GLY A 21 6.39 25.27 18.38
N ASP A 22 7.28 26.10 18.93
CA ASP A 22 8.73 25.89 18.84
C ASP A 22 9.28 25.31 20.15
N ASP A 23 8.42 24.68 20.94
CA ASP A 23 8.80 23.89 22.10
C ASP A 23 9.16 22.45 21.70
N GLU A 24 9.80 21.74 22.61
CA GLU A 24 10.25 20.37 22.38
C GLU A 24 9.09 19.40 22.11
N VAL A 25 7.96 19.58 22.79
CA VAL A 25 6.78 18.73 22.61
C VAL A 25 6.21 18.93 21.22
N SER A 26 6.12 20.19 20.76
CA SER A 26 5.66 20.50 19.41
C SER A 26 6.58 19.89 18.33
N ARG A 27 7.89 20.01 18.49
CA ARG A 27 8.85 19.37 17.56
C ARG A 27 8.74 17.85 17.56
N ALA A 28 8.63 17.23 18.73
CA ALA A 28 8.49 15.77 18.84
C ALA A 28 7.18 15.27 18.22
N ALA A 29 6.08 15.99 18.44
CA ALA A 29 4.79 15.65 17.86
C ALA A 29 4.76 15.83 16.34
N LEU A 30 5.39 16.88 15.78
CA LEU A 30 5.58 17.02 14.34
C LEU A 30 6.37 15.86 13.74
N ALA A 31 7.49 15.46 14.36
CA ALA A 31 8.28 14.32 13.91
C ALA A 31 7.46 13.01 13.94
N ALA A 32 6.59 12.83 14.95
CA ALA A 32 5.69 11.68 14.99
C ALA A 32 4.62 11.74 13.88
N LEU A 33 4.08 12.92 13.57
CA LEU A 33 3.12 13.11 12.47
C LEU A 33 3.74 12.76 11.11
N ASP A 34 5.00 13.12 10.87
CA ASP A 34 5.72 12.77 9.64
C ASP A 34 5.78 11.25 9.44
N LEU A 35 6.09 10.49 10.51
CA LEU A 35 6.10 9.02 10.45
C LEU A 35 4.73 8.43 10.10
N VAL A 36 3.66 9.05 10.59
CA VAL A 36 2.28 8.60 10.29
C VAL A 36 1.92 8.92 8.84
N ILE A 37 2.27 10.11 8.34
CA ILE A 37 2.04 10.48 6.94
C ILE A 37 2.73 9.50 5.99
N GLU A 38 3.98 9.15 6.28
CA GLU A 38 4.74 8.14 5.52
C GLU A 38 4.06 6.77 5.55
N ALA A 39 3.59 6.32 6.71
CA ALA A 39 2.89 5.04 6.83
C ALA A 39 1.57 5.03 6.02
N VAL A 40 0.83 6.13 6.02
CA VAL A 40 -0.40 6.29 5.22
C VAL A 40 -0.08 6.25 3.73
N ALA A 41 0.95 6.97 3.28
CA ALA A 41 1.38 6.95 1.89
C ALA A 41 1.85 5.55 1.46
N ALA A 42 2.67 4.89 2.28
CA ALA A 42 3.12 3.52 2.02
C ALA A 42 1.95 2.54 1.87
N ALA A 43 0.92 2.66 2.73
CA ALA A 43 -0.28 1.83 2.63
C ALA A 43 -1.16 2.19 1.42
N GLN A 44 -1.25 3.46 1.04
CA GLN A 44 -2.02 3.91 -0.13
C GLN A 44 -1.44 3.35 -1.44
N TYR A 45 -0.11 3.33 -1.55
CA TYR A 45 0.60 2.89 -2.74
C TYR A 45 1.13 1.45 -2.64
N ALA A 46 0.79 0.74 -1.57
CA ALA A 46 1.11 -0.67 -1.43
C ALA A 46 0.51 -1.45 -2.61
N ARG A 47 1.38 -2.10 -3.39
CA ARG A 47 0.93 -2.93 -4.51
C ARG A 47 0.06 -4.06 -3.95
N PRO A 48 -1.17 -4.27 -4.48
CA PRO A 48 -1.96 -5.43 -4.10
C PRO A 48 -1.15 -6.69 -4.35
N THR A 49 -1.21 -7.66 -3.43
CA THR A 49 -0.68 -9.00 -3.68
C THR A 49 -1.33 -9.54 -4.96
N ALA A 50 -0.54 -9.67 -6.01
CA ALA A 50 -1.00 -10.22 -7.27
C ALA A 50 -1.17 -11.73 -7.14
N ASP A 51 -2.24 -12.26 -7.70
CA ASP A 51 -2.46 -13.70 -7.72
C ASP A 51 -1.55 -14.34 -8.78
N VAL A 52 -0.82 -15.38 -8.40
CA VAL A 52 0.09 -16.08 -9.32
C VAL A 52 -0.74 -17.07 -10.14
N VAL A 53 -0.98 -16.76 -11.41
CA VAL A 53 -1.71 -17.66 -12.31
C VAL A 53 -0.75 -18.71 -12.88
N PRO A 54 -1.02 -20.02 -12.69
CA PRO A 54 -0.16 -21.07 -13.22
C PRO A 54 -0.22 -21.12 -14.75
N PHE A 55 0.92 -21.37 -15.39
CA PHE A 55 0.99 -21.54 -16.85
C PHE A 55 0.16 -22.76 -17.28
N PRO A 56 -0.66 -22.66 -18.35
CA PRO A 56 -1.45 -23.78 -18.84
C PRO A 56 -0.54 -24.94 -19.24
N ARG A 57 -0.67 -26.08 -18.54
CA ARG A 57 0.03 -27.30 -18.98
C ARG A 57 -0.74 -27.90 -20.15
N PRO A 58 -0.07 -28.29 -21.24
CA PRO A 58 -0.74 -29.03 -22.30
C PRO A 58 -1.34 -30.30 -21.69
N SER A 59 -2.65 -30.48 -21.85
CA SER A 59 -3.30 -31.74 -21.55
C SER A 59 -2.58 -32.82 -22.35
N LYS A 60 -2.06 -33.86 -21.69
CA LYS A 60 -1.64 -35.10 -22.35
C LYS A 60 -2.88 -35.73 -23.00
N GLY A 61 -3.24 -35.24 -24.18
CA GLY A 61 -4.11 -35.97 -25.09
C GLY A 61 -3.38 -37.25 -25.54
N PRO A 62 -4.10 -38.33 -25.85
CA PRO A 62 -3.50 -39.55 -26.37
C PRO A 62 -2.65 -39.19 -27.60
N LEU A 63 -1.40 -39.65 -27.63
CA LEU A 63 -0.57 -39.53 -28.82
C LEU A 63 -1.30 -40.20 -30.00
N PRO A 64 -1.42 -39.53 -31.16
CA PRO A 64 -2.02 -40.14 -32.33
C PRO A 64 -1.20 -41.38 -32.75
N PRO A 65 -1.85 -42.46 -33.22
CA PRO A 65 -1.14 -43.66 -33.63
C PRO A 65 -0.21 -43.33 -34.81
N LEU A 66 1.06 -43.75 -34.72
CA LEU A 66 1.97 -43.71 -35.86
C LEU A 66 1.39 -44.64 -36.95
N ALA A 67 1.03 -44.04 -38.09
CA ALA A 67 0.66 -44.79 -39.28
C ALA A 67 1.87 -45.64 -39.74
N SER A 68 1.60 -46.92 -40.01
CA SER A 68 2.55 -47.90 -40.55
C SER A 68 2.75 -47.73 -42.06
#